data_AF-A0A956SPL4-F1
#
_entry.id   AF-A0A956SPL4-F1
#
_cell.length_a   1.000
_cell.length_b   1.000
_cell.length_c   1.000
_cell.angle_alpha   90.00
_cell.angle_beta   90.00
_cell.angle_gamma   90.00
#
_symmetry.space_group_name_H-M   'P 1'
#
loop_
_entity.id
_entity.type
_entity.pdbx_description
1 polymer ?
#
loop_
_entity_poly.entity_id
_entity_poly.type
_entity_poly.pdbx_seq_one_letter_code
_entity_poly.pdbx_strand_id
1 'polypeptide(L)' 'MSDYYQTLGVFRDATEADIKKAYRKLAMEYHPDRNTSPEAEAKFKEISEA' A
#
# COMPACT_ATOMS: atom_id res chain seq x y z
N MET A 1 1.38 9.24 14.59
CA MET A 1 0.37 9.56 13.56
C MET A 1 0.95 9.01 12.27
N SER A 2 0.65 7.76 11.97
CA SER A 2 1.20 7.10 10.78
C SER A 2 0.62 7.81 9.56
N ASP A 3 1.47 8.39 8.72
CA ASP A 3 1.07 9.05 7.49
C ASP A 3 0.66 7.97 6.48
N TYR A 4 -0.54 7.40 6.67
CA TYR A 4 -1.19 6.44 5.78
C TYR A 4 -1.13 6.88 4.31
N TYR A 5 -1.20 8.18 4.10
CA TYR A 5 -1.05 8.84 2.81
C TYR A 5 0.36 8.67 2.22
N GLN A 6 1.43 8.80 3.00
CA GLN A 6 2.80 8.58 2.52
C GLN A 6 3.05 7.10 2.20
N THR A 7 2.60 6.18 3.06
CA THR A 7 2.76 4.73 2.84
C THR A 7 2.06 4.27 1.56
N LEU A 8 0.89 4.84 1.28
CA LEU A 8 0.13 4.55 0.06
C LEU A 8 0.57 5.40 -1.15
N GLY A 9 1.52 6.32 -0.97
CA GLY A 9 1.99 7.22 -2.03
C GLY A 9 0.91 8.18 -2.55
N VAL A 10 -0.09 8.49 -1.73
CA VAL A 10 -1.19 9.40 -2.06
C VAL A 10 -1.03 10.73 -1.33
N PHE A 11 -1.57 11.81 -1.91
CA PHE A 11 -1.57 13.11 -1.24
C PHE A 11 -2.45 13.10 0.01
N ARG A 12 -2.16 13.96 0.99
CA ARG A 12 -3.05 14.14 2.17
C ARG A 12 -4.45 14.65 1.83
N ASP A 13 -4.62 15.21 0.63
CA ASP A 13 -5.91 15.64 0.07
C ASP A 13 -6.57 14.54 -0.78
N ALA A 14 -6.01 13.33 -0.80
CA ALA A 14 -6.54 12.21 -1.55
C ALA A 14 -7.88 11.78 -0.96
N THR A 15 -8.85 11.55 -1.84
CA THR A 15 -10.17 11.07 -1.43
C THR A 15 -10.10 9.60 -0.99
N GLU A 16 -11.07 9.12 -0.22
CA GLU A 16 -11.16 7.69 0.12
C GLU A 16 -11.14 6.76 -1.10
N ALA A 17 -11.65 7.24 -2.25
CA ALA A 17 -11.60 6.52 -3.51
C ALA A 17 -10.15 6.38 -4.04
N ASP A 18 -9.35 7.44 -3.94
CA ASP A 18 -7.94 7.44 -4.33
C ASP A 18 -7.10 6.55 -3.40
N ILE A 19 -7.36 6.61 -2.08
CA ILE A 19 -6.74 5.75 -1.08
C ILE A 19 -7.02 4.28 -1.39
N LYS A 20 -8.30 3.91 -1.62
CA LYS A 20 -8.67 2.53 -2.01
C LYS A 20 -8.01 2.07 -3.29
N LYS A 21 -7.88 2.97 -4.28
CA LYS A 21 -7.27 2.66 -5.57
C LYS A 21 -5.76 2.45 -5.44
N ALA A 22 -5.08 3.29 -4.66
CA ALA A 22 -3.66 3.15 -4.36
C ALA A 22 -3.38 1.88 -3.54
N TYR A 23 -4.15 1.62 -2.49
CA TYR A 23 -4.06 0.38 -1.71
C TYR A 23 -4.20 -0.85 -2.61
N ARG A 24 -5.24 -0.92 -3.47
CA ARG A 24 -5.42 -2.06 -4.38
C ARG A 24 -4.25 -2.23 -5.34
N LYS A 25 -3.71 -1.12 -5.87
CA LYS A 25 -2.55 -1.16 -6.77
C LYS A 25 -1.32 -1.71 -6.06
N LEU A 26 -1.00 -1.18 -4.88
CA LEU A 26 0.13 -1.60 -4.06
C LEU A 26 -0.03 -3.04 -3.57
N ALA A 27 -1.23 -3.42 -3.10
CA ALA A 27 -1.54 -4.78 -2.68
C ALA A 27 -1.39 -5.80 -3.81
N MET A 28 -1.69 -5.44 -5.06
CA MET A 28 -1.44 -6.31 -6.23
C MET A 28 0.03 -6.35 -6.65
N GLU A 29 0.78 -5.26 -6.43
CA GLU A 29 2.20 -5.12 -6.76
C GLU A 29 3.10 -5.90 -5.79
N TYR A 30 2.71 -5.92 -4.51
CA TYR A 30 3.40 -6.64 -3.43
C TYR A 30 2.66 -7.93 -3.02
N HIS A 31 1.65 -8.37 -3.78
CA HIS A 31 0.91 -9.57 -3.46
C HIS A 31 1.85 -10.78 -3.43
N PRO A 32 1.83 -11.65 -2.40
CA PRO A 32 2.73 -12.80 -2.29
C PRO A 32 2.58 -13.79 -3.45
N ASP A 33 1.38 -13.87 -4.05
CA ASP A 33 1.12 -14.68 -5.26
C ASP A 33 1.83 -14.16 -6.52
N ARG A 34 2.10 -12.85 -6.61
CA ARG A 34 2.71 -12.20 -7.78
C ARG A 34 4.16 -11.80 -7.55
N ASN A 35 4.54 -11.58 -6.30
CA ASN A 35 5.84 -11.11 -5.90
C ASN A 35 6.34 -11.93 -4.71
N THR A 36 7.25 -12.86 -5.00
CA THR A 36 7.87 -13.78 -4.03
C THR A 36 9.11 -13.16 -3.37
N SER A 37 9.35 -11.87 -3.55
CA SER A 37 10.50 -11.19 -2.95
C SER A 37 10.28 -11.03 -1.43
N PRO A 38 11.31 -11.28 -0.60
CA PRO A 38 11.20 -11.07 0.85
C PRO A 38 10.91 -9.60 1.22
N GLU A 39 11.30 -8.65 0.36
CA GLU A 39 10.96 -7.24 0.51
C GLU A 39 9.48 -6.93 0.22
N ALA A 40 8.83 -7.75 -0.61
CA ALA A 40 7.41 -7.58 -0.93
C ALA A 40 6.53 -7.94 0.27
N GLU A 41 6.91 -8.97 1.03
CA GLU A 41 6.22 -9.33 2.27
C GLU A 41 6.31 -8.21 3.31
N ALA A 42 7.50 -7.62 3.51
CA ALA A 42 7.70 -6.50 4.42
C ALA A 42 6.84 -5.29 4.02
N LYS A 43 6.88 -4.89 2.74
CA LYS A 43 6.07 -3.79 2.23
C LYS A 43 4.58 -4.08 2.28
N PHE A 44 4.15 -5.29 1.95
CA PHE A 44 2.74 -5.69 2.04
C PHE A 44 2.22 -5.58 3.48
N LYS A 45 3.07 -5.94 4.46
CA LYS A 45 2.76 -5.80 5.88
C LYS A 45 2.65 -4.34 6.30
N GLU A 46 3.59 -3.48 5.87
CA GLU A 46 3.50 -2.03 6.09
C GLU A 46 2.24 -1.41 5.45
N ILE A 47 1.87 -1.84 4.25
CA ILE A 47 0.65 -1.41 3.55
C ILE A 47 -0.62 -1.96 4.25
N SER A 48 -0.54 -3.08 4.96
CA SER A 48 -1.68 -3.68 5.69
C SER A 48 -1.85 -3.15 7.11
N GLU A 49 -0.77 -2.68 7.74
CA GLU A 49 -0.83 -1.91 9.00
C GLU A 49 -1.21 -0.44 8.77
N ALA A 50 -1.17 0.00 7.51
CA ALA A 50 -1.70 1.27 7.04
C ALA A 50 -3.24 1.20 6.86
#